data_AF-A0A2P1NMA3-F1
#
_entry.id   AF-A0A2P1NMA3-F1
#
_cell.length_a   1.000
_cell.length_b   1.000
_cell.length_c   1.000
_cell.angle_alpha   90.00
_cell.angle_beta   90.00
_cell.angle_gamma   90.00
#
_symmetry.space_group_name_H-M   'P 1'
#
loop_
_entity.id
_entity.type
_entity.pdbx_description
1 polymer ?
#
loop_
_entity_poly.entity_id
_entity_poly.type
_entity_poly.pdbx_seq_one_letter_code
_entity_poly.pdbx_strand_id
1 'polypeptide(L)'
;MATMSTEPSDRTMVLHLLRGAVPERADEISALWRQYGHAVEIAPNTKGITMNADATRIKFDTKTIDFFWLLGFSAWRAIEVYSPALVITSLTGMSLDQALDSDAERGQFEFDYKQRTASAQSLIAAERAADISWPADVPQPTADRDGLGDSQQKVAFDLVGLALAFALLHEFRHVMYCADNSAPSTLPEEEIACDVWARDFMMSGLAAYAKEYGHNYDQVQQKRAMGIAFAAVIIHTLTPTHAHWGNRQYPPIAERLTAMISGYSLPADSSFWLVTACLLIALMRKENSPLDFVANSNQEMVEMLLDRLR
;
A
#
# COMPACT_ATOMS: atom_id res chain seq x y z
N MET A 1 -35.02 -2.79 -28.19
CA MET A 1 -34.73 -2.55 -26.77
C MET A 1 -33.33 -3.07 -26.51
N ALA A 2 -32.34 -2.18 -26.45
CA ALA A 2 -30.98 -2.57 -26.10
C ALA A 2 -30.96 -2.93 -24.61
N THR A 3 -30.45 -4.12 -24.29
CA THR A 3 -30.08 -4.52 -22.94
C THR A 3 -29.10 -3.49 -22.39
N MET A 4 -29.55 -2.65 -21.46
CA MET A 4 -28.65 -1.82 -20.67
C MET A 4 -27.73 -2.76 -19.91
N SER A 5 -26.43 -2.71 -20.23
CA SER A 5 -25.40 -3.31 -19.39
C SER A 5 -25.58 -2.80 -17.96
N THR A 6 -25.75 -3.72 -17.02
CA THR A 6 -25.83 -3.46 -15.58
C THR A 6 -24.44 -3.36 -14.94
N GLU A 7 -23.37 -3.34 -15.73
CA GLU A 7 -22.01 -3.21 -15.23
C GLU A 7 -21.78 -1.76 -14.78
N PRO A 8 -21.32 -1.54 -13.53
CA PRO A 8 -20.92 -0.22 -13.08
C PRO A 8 -19.84 0.35 -13.99
N SER A 9 -19.92 1.63 -14.34
CA SER A 9 -18.82 2.29 -15.06
C SER A 9 -17.55 2.30 -14.20
N ASP A 10 -16.37 2.39 -14.83
CA ASP A 10 -15.07 2.47 -14.13
C ASP A 10 -15.04 3.59 -13.08
N ARG A 11 -15.63 4.74 -13.43
CA ARG A 11 -15.84 5.87 -12.52
C ARG A 11 -16.63 5.48 -11.27
N THR A 12 -17.66 4.66 -11.44
CA THR A 12 -18.51 4.16 -10.36
C THR A 12 -17.73 3.16 -9.50
N MET A 13 -16.93 2.29 -10.11
CA MET A 13 -16.09 1.32 -9.40
C MET A 13 -15.04 2.01 -8.53
N VAL A 14 -14.31 2.99 -9.07
CA VAL A 14 -13.33 3.78 -8.30
C VAL A 14 -14.02 4.50 -7.14
N LEU A 15 -15.15 5.16 -7.38
CA LEU A 15 -15.88 5.84 -6.31
C LEU A 15 -16.37 4.86 -5.24
N HIS A 16 -16.85 3.68 -5.61
CA HIS A 16 -17.26 2.65 -4.64
C HIS A 16 -16.08 2.16 -3.81
N LEU A 17 -14.90 1.95 -4.41
CA LEU A 17 -13.69 1.60 -3.68
C LEU A 17 -13.31 2.69 -2.67
N LEU A 18 -13.28 3.95 -3.10
CA LEU A 18 -12.97 5.09 -2.22
C LEU A 18 -13.97 5.21 -1.07
N ARG A 19 -15.27 5.11 -1.35
CA ARG A 19 -16.32 5.12 -0.33
C ARG A 19 -16.22 3.94 0.63
N GLY A 20 -15.82 2.76 0.15
CA GLY A 20 -15.59 1.58 0.98
C GLY A 20 -14.36 1.69 1.89
N ALA A 21 -13.33 2.43 1.47
CA ALA A 21 -12.14 2.68 2.25
C ALA A 21 -12.36 3.70 3.39
N VAL A 22 -13.24 4.69 3.15
CA VAL A 22 -13.58 5.77 4.10
C VAL A 22 -15.10 5.94 4.27
N PRO A 23 -15.83 4.93 4.75
CA PRO A 23 -17.30 4.94 4.82
C PRO A 23 -17.90 6.14 5.58
N GLU A 24 -17.27 6.57 6.66
CA GLU A 24 -17.66 7.75 7.45
C GLU A 24 -17.45 9.09 6.73
N ARG A 25 -16.72 9.08 5.61
CA ARG A 25 -16.54 10.23 4.71
C ARG A 25 -17.07 9.96 3.31
N ALA A 26 -17.93 8.95 3.16
CA ALA A 26 -18.48 8.54 1.86
C ALA A 26 -19.21 9.69 1.15
N ASP A 27 -19.94 10.52 1.89
CA ASP A 27 -20.65 11.68 1.35
C ASP A 27 -19.68 12.80 0.94
N GLU A 28 -18.63 13.03 1.73
CA GLU A 28 -17.61 14.03 1.44
C GLU A 28 -16.83 13.65 0.17
N ILE A 29 -16.34 12.41 0.07
CA ILE A 29 -15.65 11.97 -1.14
C ILE A 29 -16.60 11.95 -2.35
N SER A 30 -17.89 11.64 -2.16
CA SER A 30 -18.88 11.74 -3.24
C SER A 30 -19.14 13.18 -3.68
N ALA A 31 -19.08 14.15 -2.77
CA ALA A 31 -19.18 15.57 -3.10
C ALA A 31 -17.93 16.04 -3.88
N LEU A 32 -16.74 15.74 -3.38
CA LEU A 32 -15.48 16.04 -4.07
C LEU A 32 -15.42 15.38 -5.45
N TRP A 33 -15.85 14.11 -5.56
CA TRP A 33 -15.86 13.38 -6.83
C TRP A 33 -16.85 13.97 -7.85
N ARG A 34 -17.95 14.58 -7.40
CA ARG A 34 -18.84 15.34 -8.29
C ARG A 34 -18.20 16.63 -8.77
N GLN A 35 -17.41 17.27 -7.91
CA GLN A 35 -16.74 18.54 -8.21
C GLN A 35 -15.51 18.37 -9.10
N TYR A 36 -14.68 17.35 -8.87
CA TYR A 36 -13.37 17.18 -9.52
C TYR A 36 -13.23 15.86 -10.30
N GLY A 37 -13.97 14.82 -9.92
CA GLY A 37 -13.84 13.45 -10.46
C GLY A 37 -14.55 13.28 -11.81
N HIS A 38 -14.24 14.15 -12.77
CA HIS A 38 -14.93 14.22 -14.06
C HIS A 38 -14.65 13.02 -14.96
N ALA A 39 -13.43 12.46 -14.93
CA ALA A 39 -13.07 11.29 -15.74
C ALA A 39 -12.16 10.29 -15.02
N VAL A 40 -12.42 9.01 -15.28
CA VAL A 40 -11.51 7.88 -15.02
C VAL A 40 -11.22 7.27 -16.39
N GLU A 41 -9.94 7.13 -16.73
CA GLU A 41 -9.50 6.51 -17.99
C GLU A 41 -8.75 5.22 -17.71
N ILE A 42 -9.28 4.10 -18.24
CA ILE A 42 -8.54 2.85 -18.31
C ILE A 42 -7.67 2.87 -19.58
N ALA A 43 -6.37 2.97 -19.37
CA ALA A 43 -5.38 2.89 -20.43
C ALA A 43 -5.23 1.46 -20.94
N PRO A 44 -4.87 1.26 -22.22
CA PRO A 44 -4.43 -0.05 -22.68
C PRO A 44 -3.14 -0.45 -21.95
N ASN A 45 -3.02 -1.73 -21.60
CA ASN A 45 -1.79 -2.26 -21.00
C ASN A 45 -0.61 -2.11 -21.98
N THR A 46 0.51 -1.60 -21.48
CA THR A 46 1.80 -1.53 -22.19
C THR A 46 2.92 -1.98 -21.25
N LYS A 47 4.17 -1.96 -21.70
CA LYS A 47 5.31 -2.06 -20.78
C LYS A 47 5.28 -0.93 -19.75
N GLY A 48 5.77 -1.19 -18.54
CA GLY A 48 5.62 -0.31 -17.39
C GLY A 48 4.25 -0.47 -16.71
N ILE A 49 3.94 0.40 -15.75
CA ILE A 49 2.61 0.48 -15.14
C ILE A 49 2.10 1.91 -15.27
N THR A 50 0.79 2.08 -15.35
CA THR A 50 0.14 3.39 -15.46
C THR A 50 -0.69 3.67 -14.23
N MET A 51 -0.33 4.74 -13.52
CA MET A 51 -1.15 5.44 -12.54
C MET A 51 -0.68 6.90 -12.59
N ASN A 52 -1.54 7.81 -13.01
CA ASN A 52 -1.28 9.25 -12.99
C ASN A 52 -2.60 10.02 -13.09
N ALA A 53 -2.53 11.31 -12.79
CA ALA A 53 -3.63 12.24 -12.95
C ALA A 53 -3.23 13.50 -13.71
N ASP A 54 -4.25 14.18 -14.24
CA ASP A 54 -4.17 15.57 -14.71
C ASP A 54 -5.39 16.36 -14.19
N ALA A 55 -5.54 17.62 -14.61
CA ALA A 55 -6.63 18.50 -14.17
C ALA A 55 -8.05 17.92 -14.36
N THR A 56 -8.21 16.88 -15.19
CA THR A 56 -9.53 16.38 -15.61
C THR A 56 -9.77 14.91 -15.29
N ARG A 57 -8.72 14.12 -15.07
CA ARG A 57 -8.86 12.66 -14.96
C ARG A 57 -7.82 12.00 -14.08
N ILE A 58 -8.20 10.82 -13.59
CA ILE A 58 -7.28 9.78 -13.11
C ILE A 58 -7.16 8.73 -14.22
N LYS A 59 -5.93 8.35 -14.56
CA LYS A 59 -5.63 7.34 -15.57
C LYS A 59 -4.84 6.19 -14.95
N PHE A 60 -5.30 4.97 -15.18
CA PHE A 60 -4.56 3.77 -14.81
C PHE A 60 -4.77 2.65 -15.84
N ASP A 61 -3.92 1.63 -15.80
CA ASP A 61 -4.12 0.41 -16.59
C ASP A 61 -4.49 -0.77 -15.68
N THR A 62 -5.08 -1.82 -16.26
CA THR A 62 -5.49 -3.01 -15.50
C THR A 62 -4.31 -3.75 -14.89
N LYS A 63 -3.13 -3.64 -15.50
CA LYS A 63 -1.91 -4.27 -15.00
C LYS A 63 -1.40 -3.62 -13.71
N THR A 64 -1.66 -2.34 -13.50
CA THR A 64 -1.43 -1.67 -12.22
C THR A 64 -2.30 -2.29 -11.13
N ILE A 65 -3.56 -2.62 -11.42
CA ILE A 65 -4.44 -3.28 -10.46
C ILE A 65 -3.94 -4.70 -10.13
N ASP A 66 -3.56 -5.47 -11.16
CA ASP A 66 -2.95 -6.79 -11.00
C ASP A 66 -1.65 -6.73 -10.19
N PHE A 67 -0.86 -5.67 -10.39
CA PHE A 67 0.37 -5.43 -9.64
C PHE A 67 0.10 -5.16 -8.16
N PHE A 68 -0.84 -4.25 -7.84
CA PHE A 68 -1.26 -3.98 -6.47
C PHE A 68 -1.75 -5.25 -5.78
N TRP A 69 -2.53 -6.05 -6.49
CA TRP A 69 -3.03 -7.32 -5.99
C TRP A 69 -1.90 -8.31 -5.70
N LEU A 70 -1.08 -8.62 -6.70
CA LEU A 70 -0.03 -9.61 -6.57
C LEU A 70 1.00 -9.21 -5.51
N LEU A 71 1.42 -7.95 -5.51
CA LEU A 71 2.38 -7.46 -4.53
C LEU A 71 1.77 -7.35 -3.12
N GLY A 72 0.52 -6.93 -2.97
CA GLY A 72 -0.10 -6.86 -1.64
C GLY A 72 -0.39 -8.24 -1.03
N PHE A 73 -0.82 -9.22 -1.82
CA PHE A 73 -0.91 -10.61 -1.35
C PHE A 73 0.46 -11.18 -0.98
N SER A 74 1.51 -10.80 -1.71
CA SER A 74 2.89 -11.16 -1.36
C SER A 74 3.34 -10.46 -0.08
N ALA A 75 3.04 -9.16 0.07
CA ALA A 75 3.40 -8.33 1.21
C ALA A 75 2.83 -8.89 2.52
N TRP A 76 1.60 -9.42 2.49
CA TRP A 76 1.02 -10.12 3.63
C TRP A 76 1.85 -11.32 4.11
N ARG A 77 2.48 -12.05 3.18
CA ARG A 77 3.37 -13.20 3.51
C ARG A 77 4.70 -12.76 4.13
N ALA A 78 5.06 -11.49 4.11
CA ALA A 78 6.25 -11.00 4.81
C ALA A 78 6.18 -11.27 6.33
N ILE A 79 4.97 -11.38 6.90
CA ILE A 79 4.76 -11.70 8.32
C ILE A 79 5.32 -13.08 8.64
N GLU A 80 5.05 -14.09 7.81
CA GLU A 80 5.55 -15.47 8.01
C GLU A 80 7.07 -15.53 7.91
N VAL A 81 7.67 -14.67 7.08
CA VAL A 81 9.12 -14.62 6.89
C VAL A 81 9.83 -13.92 8.05
N TYR A 82 9.28 -12.80 8.54
CA TYR A 82 10.05 -11.86 9.37
C TYR A 82 9.51 -11.66 10.79
N SER A 83 8.25 -11.99 11.07
CA SER A 83 7.70 -11.83 12.44
C SER A 83 8.37 -12.72 13.49
N PRO A 84 8.81 -13.98 13.20
CA PRO A 84 9.52 -14.78 14.20
C PRO A 84 10.82 -14.11 14.67
N ALA A 85 11.57 -13.51 13.75
CA ALA A 85 12.80 -12.80 14.09
C ALA A 85 12.53 -11.57 14.97
N LEU A 86 11.46 -10.82 14.69
CA LEU A 86 11.05 -9.70 15.54
C LEU A 86 10.73 -10.14 16.98
N VAL A 87 10.01 -11.26 17.13
CA VAL A 87 9.72 -11.85 18.45
C VAL A 87 11.01 -12.25 19.17
N ILE A 88 11.95 -12.90 18.48
CA ILE A 88 13.24 -13.31 19.04
C ILE A 88 14.05 -12.08 19.47
N THR A 89 14.15 -11.06 18.62
CA THR A 89 14.86 -9.81 18.95
C THR A 89 14.28 -9.17 20.21
N SER A 90 12.96 -9.03 20.32
CA SER A 90 12.33 -8.45 21.51
C SER A 90 12.49 -9.29 22.78
N LEU A 91 12.53 -10.62 22.67
CA LEU A 91 12.66 -11.51 23.84
C LEU A 91 14.11 -11.68 24.34
N THR A 92 15.08 -11.56 23.44
CA THR A 92 16.47 -11.96 23.72
C THR A 92 17.47 -10.80 23.65
N GLY A 93 17.07 -9.67 23.07
CA GLY A 93 17.98 -8.56 22.79
C GLY A 93 19.01 -8.84 21.69
N MET A 94 18.88 -9.96 20.97
CA MET A 94 19.69 -10.24 19.78
C MET A 94 19.41 -9.22 18.67
N SER A 95 20.42 -8.94 17.84
CA SER A 95 20.17 -8.12 16.65
C SER A 95 19.22 -8.84 15.69
N LEU A 96 18.53 -8.07 14.85
CA LEU A 96 17.60 -8.63 13.89
C LEU A 96 18.29 -9.60 12.91
N ASP A 97 19.50 -9.29 12.43
CA ASP A 97 20.27 -10.23 11.60
C ASP A 97 20.58 -11.55 12.33
N GLN A 98 20.99 -11.49 13.61
CA GLN A 98 21.20 -12.70 14.41
C GLN A 98 19.92 -13.53 14.57
N ALA A 99 18.80 -12.86 14.82
CA ALA A 99 17.50 -13.53 14.96
C ALA A 99 17.07 -14.17 13.64
N LEU A 100 17.26 -13.49 12.50
CA LEU A 100 16.97 -14.03 11.17
C LEU A 100 17.85 -15.23 10.83
N ASP A 101 19.12 -15.22 11.21
CA ASP A 101 20.06 -16.33 10.94
C ASP A 101 19.84 -17.53 11.87
N SER A 102 19.16 -17.33 13.00
CA SER A 102 18.82 -18.41 13.93
C SER A 102 17.67 -19.31 13.46
N ASP A 103 16.84 -18.82 12.53
CA ASP A 103 15.71 -19.56 11.99
C ASP A 103 16.11 -20.34 10.72
N ALA A 104 16.34 -21.65 10.90
CA ALA A 104 16.72 -22.55 9.81
C ALA A 104 15.60 -22.81 8.79
N GLU A 105 14.32 -22.64 9.18
CA GLU A 105 13.16 -22.89 8.31
C GLU A 105 12.77 -21.66 7.49
N ARG A 106 13.14 -20.46 7.95
CA ARG A 106 12.92 -19.17 7.26
C ARG A 106 13.34 -19.18 5.79
N GLY A 107 14.38 -19.92 5.43
CA GLY A 107 14.93 -19.96 4.07
C GLY A 107 13.89 -20.27 2.99
N GLN A 108 12.98 -21.23 3.26
CA GLN A 108 11.91 -21.57 2.31
C GLN A 108 10.87 -20.44 2.21
N PHE A 109 10.45 -19.87 3.33
CA PHE A 109 9.50 -18.75 3.35
C PHE A 109 10.06 -17.52 2.62
N GLU A 110 11.35 -17.18 2.83
CA GLU A 110 12.00 -16.08 2.13
C GLU A 110 12.13 -16.36 0.62
N PHE A 111 12.41 -17.61 0.23
CA PHE A 111 12.43 -18.01 -1.18
C PHE A 111 11.06 -17.83 -1.84
N ASP A 112 9.99 -18.35 -1.23
CA ASP A 112 8.64 -18.25 -1.76
C ASP A 112 8.19 -16.78 -1.84
N TYR A 113 8.49 -15.98 -0.82
CA TYR A 113 8.23 -14.53 -0.82
C TYR A 113 8.95 -13.82 -1.99
N LYS A 114 10.24 -14.13 -2.21
CA LYS A 114 11.01 -13.58 -3.34
C LYS A 114 10.43 -13.99 -4.68
N GLN A 115 9.95 -15.23 -4.83
CA GLN A 115 9.33 -15.70 -6.06
C GLN A 115 8.02 -14.95 -6.38
N ARG A 116 7.15 -14.72 -5.38
CA ARG A 116 5.90 -13.97 -5.58
C ARG A 116 6.17 -12.50 -5.92
N THR A 117 7.11 -11.86 -5.21
CA THR A 117 7.49 -10.46 -5.50
C THR A 117 8.17 -10.31 -6.87
N ALA A 118 9.00 -11.27 -7.29
CA ALA A 118 9.58 -11.29 -8.64
C ALA A 118 8.50 -11.45 -9.74
N SER A 119 7.43 -12.21 -9.46
CA SER A 119 6.29 -12.33 -10.36
C SER A 119 5.56 -11.00 -10.52
N ALA A 120 5.36 -10.26 -9.43
CA ALA A 120 4.82 -8.89 -9.49
C ALA A 120 5.74 -7.96 -10.30
N GLN A 121 7.06 -8.01 -10.11
CA GLN A 121 8.00 -7.21 -10.90
C GLN A 121 7.97 -7.57 -12.39
N SER A 122 7.70 -8.83 -12.72
CA SER A 122 7.57 -9.28 -14.11
C SER A 122 6.38 -8.63 -14.81
N LEU A 123 5.32 -8.25 -14.10
CA LEU A 123 4.22 -7.46 -14.68
C LEU A 123 4.71 -6.12 -15.22
N ILE A 124 5.63 -5.45 -14.52
CA ILE A 124 6.17 -4.16 -14.98
C ILE A 124 6.86 -4.33 -16.35
N ALA A 125 7.61 -5.42 -16.55
CA ALA A 125 8.33 -5.69 -17.79
C ALA A 125 7.44 -6.26 -18.91
N ALA A 126 6.35 -6.96 -18.56
CA ALA A 126 5.43 -7.59 -19.51
C ALA A 126 4.56 -6.56 -20.25
N GLU A 127 4.07 -6.92 -21.44
CA GLU A 127 3.08 -6.11 -22.16
C GLU A 127 1.67 -6.41 -21.68
N ARG A 128 1.38 -7.68 -21.36
CA ARG A 128 0.07 -8.13 -20.87
C ARG A 128 0.24 -8.95 -19.59
N ALA A 129 -0.74 -8.90 -18.70
CA ALA A 129 -0.76 -9.74 -17.50
C ALA A 129 -0.75 -11.26 -17.83
N ALA A 130 -1.34 -11.65 -18.97
CA ALA A 130 -1.32 -13.04 -19.45
C ALA A 130 0.10 -13.55 -19.82
N ASP A 131 1.08 -12.66 -19.95
CA ASP A 131 2.45 -13.02 -20.32
C ASP A 131 3.30 -13.45 -19.12
N ILE A 132 2.77 -13.33 -17.89
CA ILE A 132 3.46 -13.75 -16.67
C ILE A 132 2.88 -15.06 -16.12
N SER A 133 3.72 -15.81 -15.39
CA SER A 133 3.24 -16.93 -14.58
C SER A 133 2.67 -16.40 -13.26
N TRP A 134 1.35 -16.41 -13.13
CA TRP A 134 0.71 -16.09 -11.86
C TRP A 134 1.03 -17.16 -10.80
N PRO A 135 1.47 -16.80 -9.58
CA PRO A 135 1.74 -17.77 -8.51
C PRO A 135 0.50 -18.58 -8.14
N ALA A 136 0.63 -19.91 -8.04
CA ALA A 136 -0.50 -20.81 -7.83
C ALA A 136 -1.22 -20.62 -6.49
N ASP A 137 -0.54 -20.05 -5.50
CA ASP A 137 -1.03 -19.83 -4.14
C ASP A 137 -1.56 -18.40 -3.89
N VAL A 138 -1.51 -17.54 -4.92
CA VAL A 138 -2.12 -16.21 -4.89
C VAL A 138 -3.44 -16.26 -5.69
N PRO A 139 -4.60 -15.92 -5.10
CA PRO A 139 -5.86 -15.89 -5.84
C PRO A 139 -5.81 -14.88 -6.98
N GLN A 140 -6.60 -15.08 -8.03
CA GLN A 140 -6.79 -14.05 -9.06
C GLN A 140 -7.57 -12.85 -8.49
N PRO A 141 -7.40 -11.64 -9.05
CA PRO A 141 -8.21 -10.48 -8.69
C PRO A 141 -9.71 -10.80 -8.79
N THR A 142 -10.44 -10.49 -7.73
CA THR A 142 -11.87 -10.75 -7.62
C THR A 142 -12.55 -9.61 -6.88
N ALA A 143 -13.85 -9.40 -7.12
CA ALA A 143 -14.68 -8.54 -6.29
C ALA A 143 -15.32 -9.30 -5.11
N ASP A 144 -15.34 -10.63 -5.17
CA ASP A 144 -15.92 -11.50 -4.16
C ASP A 144 -14.90 -11.81 -3.05
N ARG A 145 -14.91 -10.96 -2.02
CA ARG A 145 -14.12 -11.17 -0.80
C ARG A 145 -14.50 -12.48 -0.11
N ASP A 146 -15.78 -12.84 -0.09
CA ASP A 146 -16.24 -13.96 0.72
C ASP A 146 -15.99 -15.32 0.07
N GLY A 147 -15.84 -15.34 -1.25
CA GLY A 147 -15.36 -16.48 -2.03
C GLY A 147 -13.85 -16.80 -1.86
N LEU A 148 -13.08 -15.97 -1.16
CA LEU A 148 -11.68 -16.27 -0.84
C LEU A 148 -11.56 -17.42 0.18
N GLY A 149 -10.54 -18.26 -0.01
CA GLY A 149 -10.45 -19.59 0.61
C GLY A 149 -10.19 -19.59 2.11
N ASP A 150 -9.55 -18.55 2.66
CA ASP A 150 -9.26 -18.46 4.08
C ASP A 150 -9.26 -17.00 4.60
N SER A 151 -9.13 -16.85 5.92
CA SER A 151 -9.10 -15.53 6.58
C SER A 151 -7.85 -14.70 6.23
N GLN A 152 -6.72 -15.34 5.93
CA GLN A 152 -5.47 -14.66 5.57
C GLN A 152 -5.64 -13.96 4.21
N GLN A 153 -6.24 -14.66 3.23
CA GLN A 153 -6.59 -14.09 1.93
C GLN A 153 -7.60 -12.94 2.06
N LYS A 154 -8.59 -13.06 2.95
CA LYS A 154 -9.56 -11.98 3.21
C LYS A 154 -8.92 -10.74 3.85
N VAL A 155 -7.92 -10.94 4.71
CA VAL A 155 -7.15 -9.81 5.26
C VAL A 155 -6.28 -9.17 4.18
N ALA A 156 -5.56 -9.97 3.38
CA ALA A 156 -4.78 -9.45 2.26
C ALA A 156 -5.65 -8.67 1.25
N PHE A 157 -6.84 -9.19 0.93
CA PHE A 157 -7.84 -8.50 0.11
C PHE A 157 -8.21 -7.12 0.67
N ASP A 158 -8.56 -7.05 1.95
CA ASP A 158 -8.95 -5.79 2.60
C ASP A 158 -7.80 -4.77 2.57
N LEU A 159 -6.58 -5.21 2.86
CA LEU A 159 -5.39 -4.36 2.89
C LEU A 159 -4.98 -3.89 1.48
N VAL A 160 -5.07 -4.76 0.47
CA VAL A 160 -4.86 -4.40 -0.94
C VAL A 160 -5.88 -3.35 -1.38
N GLY A 161 -7.16 -3.53 -1.03
CA GLY A 161 -8.20 -2.57 -1.33
C GLY A 161 -7.94 -1.20 -0.71
N LEU A 162 -7.52 -1.17 0.56
CA LEU A 162 -7.12 0.06 1.24
C LEU A 162 -5.87 0.70 0.60
N ALA A 163 -4.89 -0.11 0.20
CA ALA A 163 -3.68 0.37 -0.46
C ALA A 163 -3.98 1.00 -1.83
N LEU A 164 -4.85 0.37 -2.62
CA LEU A 164 -5.30 0.91 -3.90
C LEU A 164 -6.14 2.18 -3.70
N ALA A 165 -7.01 2.23 -2.69
CA ALA A 165 -7.75 3.43 -2.35
C ALA A 165 -6.83 4.59 -1.96
N PHE A 166 -5.76 4.32 -1.19
CA PHE A 166 -4.73 5.32 -0.89
C PHE A 166 -4.09 5.89 -2.17
N ALA A 167 -3.64 5.02 -3.08
CA ALA A 167 -3.03 5.46 -4.34
C ALA A 167 -4.00 6.30 -5.18
N LEU A 168 -5.27 5.91 -5.26
CA LEU A 168 -6.28 6.68 -5.98
C LEU A 168 -6.62 8.02 -5.30
N LEU A 169 -6.59 8.11 -3.96
CA LEU A 169 -6.71 9.38 -3.24
C LEU A 169 -5.52 10.28 -3.49
N HIS A 170 -4.31 9.73 -3.56
CA HIS A 170 -3.10 10.47 -3.94
C HIS A 170 -3.27 11.09 -5.33
N GLU A 171 -3.62 10.29 -6.35
CA GLU A 171 -3.89 10.80 -7.70
C GLU A 171 -5.03 11.81 -7.74
N PHE A 172 -6.09 11.57 -6.96
CA PHE A 172 -7.22 12.49 -6.87
C PHE A 172 -6.79 13.86 -6.30
N ARG A 173 -5.79 13.89 -5.41
CA ARG A 173 -5.25 15.14 -4.90
C ARG A 173 -4.50 15.93 -5.97
N HIS A 174 -3.76 15.26 -6.86
CA HIS A 174 -3.19 15.91 -8.06
C HIS A 174 -4.26 16.54 -8.94
N VAL A 175 -5.38 15.85 -9.17
CA VAL A 175 -6.53 16.41 -9.93
C VAL A 175 -7.00 17.71 -9.27
N MET A 176 -7.21 17.71 -7.96
CA MET A 176 -7.67 18.90 -7.21
C MET A 176 -6.66 20.05 -7.33
N TYR A 177 -5.37 19.80 -7.14
CA TYR A 177 -4.34 20.82 -7.27
C TYR A 177 -4.27 21.43 -8.66
N CYS A 178 -4.37 20.59 -9.69
CA CYS A 178 -4.37 21.02 -11.08
C CYS A 178 -5.64 21.82 -11.42
N ALA A 179 -6.82 21.38 -10.98
CA ALA A 179 -8.08 22.07 -11.24
C ALA A 179 -8.16 23.45 -10.56
N ASP A 180 -7.65 23.56 -9.33
CA ASP A 180 -7.68 24.79 -8.55
C ASP A 180 -6.45 25.69 -8.77
N ASN A 181 -5.49 25.27 -9.61
CA ASN A 181 -4.21 25.92 -9.81
C ASN A 181 -3.52 26.29 -8.48
N SER A 182 -3.52 25.33 -7.55
CA SER A 182 -3.10 25.50 -6.15
C SER A 182 -2.03 24.50 -5.70
N ALA A 183 -1.39 23.84 -6.67
CA ALA A 183 -0.28 22.93 -6.42
C ALA A 183 0.87 23.63 -5.68
N PRO A 184 1.63 22.91 -4.83
CA PRO A 184 2.91 23.39 -4.31
C PRO A 184 3.87 23.83 -5.40
N SER A 185 4.88 24.61 -5.01
CA SER A 185 5.79 25.26 -5.95
C SER A 185 6.71 24.29 -6.69
N THR A 186 6.89 23.09 -6.15
CA THR A 186 7.73 22.04 -6.72
C THR A 186 7.01 20.69 -6.71
N LEU A 187 7.28 19.84 -7.71
CA LEU A 187 6.70 18.50 -7.79
C LEU A 187 7.02 17.62 -6.56
N PRO A 188 8.25 17.63 -6.01
CA PRO A 188 8.52 16.87 -4.79
C PRO A 188 7.65 17.29 -3.58
N GLU A 189 7.40 18.59 -3.40
CA GLU A 189 6.50 19.08 -2.36
C GLU A 189 5.04 18.66 -2.63
N GLU A 190 4.62 18.66 -3.90
CA GLU A 190 3.30 18.20 -4.32
C GLU A 190 3.08 16.71 -4.00
N GLU A 191 4.04 15.84 -4.33
CA GLU A 191 3.97 14.40 -4.04
C GLU A 191 3.83 14.13 -2.54
N ILE A 192 4.63 14.80 -1.70
CA ILE A 192 4.52 14.68 -0.24
C ILE A 192 3.17 15.21 0.26
N ALA A 193 2.70 16.34 -0.27
CA ALA A 193 1.41 16.89 0.10
C ALA A 193 0.24 15.96 -0.32
N CYS A 194 0.37 15.25 -1.44
CA CYS A 194 -0.60 14.25 -1.88
C CYS A 194 -0.59 13.02 -0.97
N ASP A 195 0.59 12.50 -0.60
CA ASP A 195 0.73 11.40 0.37
C ASP A 195 0.12 11.75 1.73
N VAL A 196 0.44 12.94 2.25
CA VAL A 196 -0.10 13.45 3.53
C VAL A 196 -1.60 13.63 3.45
N TRP A 197 -2.12 14.24 2.38
CA TRP A 197 -3.57 14.43 2.21
C TRP A 197 -4.30 13.10 2.12
N ALA A 198 -3.81 12.13 1.34
CA ALA A 198 -4.43 10.81 1.21
C ALA A 198 -4.45 10.07 2.55
N ARG A 199 -3.33 10.11 3.29
CA ARG A 199 -3.21 9.54 4.63
C ARG A 199 -4.21 10.17 5.59
N ASP A 200 -4.20 11.50 5.68
CA ASP A 200 -5.09 12.24 6.57
C ASP A 200 -6.56 12.03 6.17
N PHE A 201 -6.83 11.88 4.87
CA PHE A 201 -8.17 11.62 4.37
C PHE A 201 -8.69 10.28 4.87
N MET A 202 -7.86 9.24 4.79
CA MET A 202 -8.13 7.90 5.31
C MET A 202 -8.11 7.81 6.84
N MET A 203 -7.50 8.76 7.55
CA MET A 203 -7.37 8.71 9.02
C MET A 203 -8.33 9.64 9.77
N SER A 204 -9.05 10.50 9.06
CA SER A 204 -10.00 11.42 9.67
C SER A 204 -11.37 10.75 9.86
N GLY A 205 -12.04 11.03 10.98
CA GLY A 205 -13.39 10.53 11.25
C GLY A 205 -13.45 9.13 11.89
N LEU A 206 -12.32 8.48 12.15
CA LEU A 206 -12.29 7.10 12.69
C LEU A 206 -13.03 6.94 14.01
N ALA A 207 -13.02 7.96 14.88
CA ALA A 207 -13.76 7.90 16.15
C ALA A 207 -15.28 7.85 15.94
N ALA A 208 -15.80 8.58 14.94
CA ALA A 208 -17.22 8.52 14.59
C ALA A 208 -17.56 7.15 14.00
N TYR A 209 -16.74 6.67 13.05
CA TYR A 209 -16.89 5.33 12.47
C TYR A 209 -16.87 4.23 13.53
N ALA A 210 -15.85 4.23 14.39
CA ALA A 210 -15.70 3.24 15.46
C ALA A 210 -16.92 3.21 16.37
N LYS A 211 -17.43 4.38 16.76
CA LYS A 211 -18.63 4.49 17.59
C LYS A 211 -19.90 4.00 16.88
N GLU A 212 -20.11 4.38 15.62
CA GLU A 212 -21.30 4.03 14.84
C GLU A 212 -21.42 2.52 14.61
N TYR A 213 -20.29 1.87 14.31
CA TYR A 213 -20.25 0.44 13.97
C TYR A 213 -19.83 -0.45 15.14
N GLY A 214 -19.69 0.10 16.35
CA GLY A 214 -19.37 -0.66 17.57
C GLY A 214 -17.96 -1.27 17.56
N HIS A 215 -17.01 -0.65 16.88
CA HIS A 215 -15.60 -1.04 16.85
C HIS A 215 -14.77 -0.25 17.86
N ASN A 216 -13.61 -0.80 18.23
CA ASN A 216 -12.60 -0.04 18.97
C ASN A 216 -11.85 0.91 18.00
N TYR A 217 -11.58 2.14 18.44
CA TYR A 217 -10.89 3.15 17.62
C TYR A 217 -9.50 2.66 17.12
N ASP A 218 -8.70 2.09 18.01
CA ASP A 218 -7.35 1.58 17.69
C ASP A 218 -7.43 0.44 16.66
N GLN A 219 -8.47 -0.41 16.72
CA GLN A 219 -8.69 -1.47 15.73
C GLN A 219 -9.00 -0.91 14.33
N VAL A 220 -9.74 0.18 14.25
CA VAL A 220 -10.02 0.84 12.97
C VAL A 220 -8.76 1.54 12.45
N GLN A 221 -8.09 2.30 13.33
CA GLN A 221 -6.86 3.02 12.98
C GLN A 221 -5.75 2.07 12.53
N GLN A 222 -5.51 0.97 13.25
CA GLN A 222 -4.47 0.00 12.87
C GLN A 222 -4.75 -0.64 11.51
N LYS A 223 -6.02 -0.97 11.19
CA LYS A 223 -6.37 -1.59 9.91
C LYS A 223 -6.06 -0.64 8.75
N ARG A 224 -6.42 0.64 8.89
CA ARG A 224 -6.13 1.66 7.87
C ARG A 224 -4.65 1.95 7.77
N ALA A 225 -3.94 2.03 8.90
CA ALA A 225 -2.50 2.25 8.92
C ALA A 225 -1.76 1.10 8.21
N MET A 226 -2.19 -0.15 8.42
CA MET A 226 -1.66 -1.31 7.69
C MET A 226 -1.92 -1.23 6.17
N GLY A 227 -3.10 -0.80 5.75
CA GLY A 227 -3.40 -0.57 4.33
C GLY A 227 -2.50 0.50 3.69
N ILE A 228 -2.19 1.57 4.43
CA ILE A 228 -1.27 2.62 3.99
C ILE A 228 0.18 2.12 3.96
N ALA A 229 0.60 1.30 4.92
CA ALA A 229 1.92 0.66 4.87
C ALA A 229 2.08 -0.29 3.67
N PHE A 230 1.00 -0.99 3.27
CA PHE A 230 0.98 -1.77 2.03
C PHE A 230 1.15 -0.87 0.81
N ALA A 231 0.43 0.26 0.74
CA ALA A 231 0.62 1.24 -0.32
C ALA A 231 2.07 1.75 -0.38
N ALA A 232 2.69 2.01 0.77
CA ALA A 232 4.07 2.50 0.83
C ALA A 232 5.06 1.52 0.20
N VAL A 233 4.97 0.22 0.54
CA VAL A 233 5.83 -0.82 -0.04
C VAL A 233 5.53 -1.08 -1.52
N ILE A 234 4.27 -0.97 -1.92
CA ILE A 234 3.88 -1.06 -3.33
C ILE A 234 4.52 0.09 -4.12
N ILE A 235 4.35 1.34 -3.66
CA ILE A 235 4.94 2.53 -4.28
C ILE A 235 6.47 2.42 -4.31
N HIS A 236 7.11 2.00 -3.21
CA HIS A 236 8.55 1.76 -3.18
C HIS A 236 9.01 0.78 -4.27
N THR A 237 8.26 -0.31 -4.45
CA THR A 237 8.58 -1.34 -5.45
C THR A 237 8.35 -0.86 -6.88
N LEU A 238 7.39 0.04 -7.09
CA LEU A 238 7.11 0.67 -8.38
C LEU A 238 8.15 1.72 -8.74
N THR A 239 8.69 2.43 -7.75
CA THR A 239 9.70 3.46 -7.96
C THR A 239 11.01 2.80 -8.42
N PRO A 240 11.55 3.19 -9.60
CA PRO A 240 12.85 2.69 -10.05
C PRO A 240 13.97 3.06 -9.07
N THR A 241 14.96 2.19 -8.90
CA THR A 241 16.06 2.39 -7.94
C THR A 241 16.80 3.72 -8.09
N HIS A 242 16.96 4.22 -9.33
CA HIS A 242 17.61 5.50 -9.58
C HIS A 242 16.79 6.72 -9.09
N ALA A 243 15.49 6.55 -8.88
CA ALA A 243 14.59 7.58 -8.35
C ALA A 243 14.40 7.48 -6.83
N HIS A 244 14.92 6.43 -6.16
CA HIS A 244 14.83 6.27 -4.70
C HIS A 244 15.49 7.42 -3.94
N TRP A 245 16.57 7.99 -4.49
CA TRP A 245 17.29 9.13 -3.91
C TRP A 245 16.63 10.49 -4.19
N GLY A 246 15.48 10.49 -4.84
CA GLY A 246 14.80 11.70 -5.28
C GLY A 246 15.44 12.34 -6.52
N ASN A 247 14.69 13.22 -7.14
CA ASN A 247 15.12 14.04 -8.27
C ASN A 247 14.22 15.29 -8.37
N ARG A 248 14.26 15.99 -9.51
CA ARG A 248 13.44 17.21 -9.71
C ARG A 248 11.92 16.94 -9.78
N GLN A 249 11.53 15.69 -10.00
CA GLN A 249 10.13 15.27 -10.14
C GLN A 249 9.63 14.57 -8.89
N TYR A 250 10.46 13.73 -8.25
CA TYR A 250 10.04 12.92 -7.11
C TYR A 250 10.91 13.18 -5.88
N PRO A 251 10.32 13.24 -4.68
CA PRO A 251 11.08 13.29 -3.44
C PRO A 251 11.80 11.94 -3.22
N PRO A 252 12.81 11.89 -2.33
CA PRO A 252 13.38 10.61 -1.89
C PRO A 252 12.29 9.66 -1.39
N ILE A 253 12.38 8.39 -1.77
CA ILE A 253 11.34 7.40 -1.43
C ILE A 253 11.22 7.21 0.09
N ALA A 254 12.32 7.36 0.82
CA ALA A 254 12.35 7.31 2.28
C ALA A 254 11.51 8.43 2.94
N GLU A 255 11.46 9.62 2.33
CA GLU A 255 10.63 10.72 2.81
C GLU A 255 9.14 10.42 2.60
N ARG A 256 8.78 9.84 1.44
CA ARG A 256 7.41 9.38 1.18
C ARG A 256 6.98 8.29 2.17
N LEU A 257 7.81 7.27 2.36
CA LEU A 257 7.55 6.19 3.32
C LEU A 257 7.37 6.74 4.74
N THR A 258 8.23 7.68 5.14
CA THR A 258 8.07 8.40 6.41
C THR A 258 6.72 9.12 6.48
N ALA A 259 6.37 9.90 5.46
CA ALA A 259 5.11 10.64 5.42
C ALA A 259 3.89 9.71 5.50
N MET A 260 3.98 8.51 4.94
CA MET A 260 2.90 7.53 4.95
C MET A 260 2.80 6.73 6.27
N ILE A 261 3.93 6.41 6.90
CA ILE A 261 4.00 5.41 8.00
C ILE A 261 4.18 6.05 9.38
N SER A 262 4.86 7.19 9.48
CA SER A 262 5.21 7.79 10.76
C SER A 262 4.05 8.56 11.40
N GLY A 263 4.10 8.71 12.73
CA GLY A 263 3.23 9.61 13.49
C GLY A 263 1.86 9.05 13.88
N TYR A 264 1.59 7.76 13.66
CA TYR A 264 0.37 7.14 14.19
C TYR A 264 0.42 7.03 15.71
N SER A 265 -0.63 7.50 16.38
CA SER A 265 -0.82 7.35 17.83
C SER A 265 -1.43 5.99 18.19
N LEU A 266 -0.78 4.90 17.79
CA LEU A 266 -1.20 3.52 18.08
C LEU A 266 -0.42 2.95 19.28
N PRO A 267 -1.02 2.06 20.08
CA PRO A 267 -0.31 1.31 21.12
C PRO A 267 0.92 0.60 20.57
N ALA A 268 2.00 0.51 21.35
CA ALA A 268 3.27 -0.10 20.93
C ALA A 268 3.14 -1.60 20.58
N ASP A 269 2.12 -2.28 21.09
CA ASP A 269 1.76 -3.67 20.81
C ASP A 269 0.76 -3.84 19.66
N SER A 270 0.38 -2.75 18.98
CA SER A 270 -0.50 -2.81 17.80
C SER A 270 0.09 -3.69 16.71
N SER A 271 -0.77 -4.49 16.05
CA SER A 271 -0.38 -5.31 14.90
C SER A 271 0.16 -4.48 13.74
N PHE A 272 -0.19 -3.19 13.67
CA PHE A 272 0.36 -2.27 12.68
C PHE A 272 1.89 -2.22 12.72
N TRP A 273 2.48 -2.10 13.92
CA TRP A 273 3.94 -1.99 14.06
C TRP A 273 4.64 -3.27 13.65
N LEU A 274 4.11 -4.44 14.04
CA LEU A 274 4.65 -5.74 13.64
C LEU A 274 4.63 -5.90 12.12
N VAL A 275 3.46 -5.67 11.50
CA VAL A 275 3.27 -5.82 10.05
C VAL A 275 4.18 -4.86 9.31
N THR A 276 4.22 -3.60 9.71
CA THR A 276 5.06 -2.58 9.10
C THR A 276 6.54 -2.90 9.22
N ALA A 277 7.00 -3.39 10.37
CA ALA A 277 8.38 -3.86 10.53
C ALA A 277 8.70 -4.98 9.55
N CYS A 278 7.84 -6.01 9.43
CA CYS A 278 8.04 -7.09 8.45
C CYS A 278 8.15 -6.56 7.01
N LEU A 279 7.32 -5.58 6.65
CA LEU A 279 7.33 -4.96 5.32
C LEU A 279 8.63 -4.19 5.05
N LEU A 280 9.09 -3.37 6.01
CA LEU A 280 10.32 -2.59 5.89
C LEU A 280 11.56 -3.50 5.87
N ILE A 281 11.58 -4.56 6.68
CA ILE A 281 12.61 -5.59 6.65
C ILE A 281 12.68 -6.22 5.27
N ALA A 282 11.53 -6.57 4.67
CA ALA A 282 11.48 -7.15 3.33
C ALA A 282 12.10 -6.22 2.27
N LEU A 283 11.88 -4.91 2.37
CA LEU A 283 12.50 -3.92 1.50
C LEU A 283 14.02 -3.89 1.68
N MET A 284 14.49 -3.77 2.92
CA MET A 284 15.93 -3.72 3.22
C MET A 284 16.66 -5.00 2.82
N ARG A 285 16.04 -6.16 3.00
CA ARG A 285 16.58 -7.46 2.56
C ARG A 285 16.75 -7.52 1.05
N LYS A 286 15.81 -6.96 0.29
CA LYS A 286 15.90 -6.86 -1.16
C LYS A 286 17.06 -5.98 -1.61
N GLU A 287 17.41 -4.97 -0.82
CA GLU A 287 18.52 -4.05 -1.06
C GLU A 287 19.87 -4.55 -0.51
N ASN A 288 19.88 -5.70 0.18
CA ASN A 288 21.03 -6.22 0.90
C ASN A 288 21.56 -5.24 1.96
N SER A 289 20.65 -4.49 2.59
CA SER A 289 20.98 -3.58 3.69
C SER A 289 21.24 -4.38 4.99
N PRO A 290 22.29 -4.05 5.76
CA PRO A 290 22.53 -4.64 7.08
C PRO A 290 21.38 -4.35 8.06
N LEU A 291 21.00 -5.34 8.87
CA LEU A 291 19.91 -5.27 9.85
C LEU A 291 20.43 -5.50 11.27
N ASP A 292 21.51 -4.82 11.65
CA ASP A 292 22.09 -4.84 12.99
C ASP A 292 21.27 -4.01 14.00
N PHE A 293 19.95 -4.19 14.01
CA PHE A 293 19.02 -3.45 14.87
C PHE A 293 18.67 -4.25 16.12
N VAL A 294 18.64 -3.58 17.26
CA VAL A 294 18.10 -4.11 18.52
C VAL A 294 17.03 -3.14 18.99
N ALA A 295 15.79 -3.61 19.08
CA ALA A 295 14.65 -2.82 19.52
C ALA A 295 13.89 -3.55 20.63
N ASN A 296 13.36 -2.77 21.56
CA ASN A 296 12.58 -3.24 22.70
C ASN A 296 11.08 -3.37 22.35
N SER A 297 10.67 -2.88 21.18
CA SER A 297 9.32 -2.99 20.66
C SER A 297 9.29 -2.97 19.14
N ASN A 298 8.19 -3.42 18.54
CA ASN A 298 7.99 -3.33 17.09
C ASN A 298 7.88 -1.87 16.62
N GLN A 299 7.36 -0.96 17.45
CA GLN A 299 7.30 0.47 17.13
C GLN A 299 8.72 1.03 16.99
N GLU A 300 9.58 0.81 18.00
CA GLU A 300 10.98 1.24 17.96
C GLU A 300 11.71 0.63 16.75
N MET A 301 11.45 -0.64 16.43
CA MET A 301 12.00 -1.27 15.23
C MET A 301 11.56 -0.53 13.94
N VAL A 302 10.28 -0.17 13.79
CA VAL A 302 9.80 0.59 12.63
C VAL A 302 10.48 1.96 12.55
N GLU A 303 10.63 2.67 13.66
CA GLU A 303 11.30 3.97 13.72
C GLU A 303 12.77 3.86 13.28
N MET A 304 13.51 2.87 13.80
CA MET A 304 14.90 2.59 13.40
C MET A 304 15.02 2.23 11.91
N LEU A 305 14.08 1.43 11.39
CA LEU A 305 14.08 1.02 9.99
C LEU A 305 13.77 2.22 9.06
N LEU A 306 12.82 3.07 9.42
CA LEU A 306 12.53 4.29 8.65
C LEU A 306 13.70 5.26 8.67
N ASP A 307 14.37 5.43 9.81
CA ASP A 307 15.55 6.29 9.91
C ASP A 307 16.72 5.76 9.08
N ARG A 308 16.89 4.44 8.96
CA ARG A 308 17.93 3.83 8.11
C ARG A 308 17.72 4.04 6.62
N LEU A 309 16.46 4.17 6.18
CA LEU A 309 16.10 4.39 4.77
C LEU A 309 16.42 5.83 4.31
N ARG A 310 16.51 6.79 5.23
CA ARG A 310 16.87 8.19 4.93
C ARG A 310 18.38 8.34 4.69
#